data_AF-A0A9D7TS15-F1
#
_entry.id   AF-A0A9D7TS15-F1
#
_cell.length_a   1.000
_cell.length_b   1.000
_cell.length_c   1.000
_cell.angle_alpha   90.00
_cell.angle_beta   90.00
_cell.angle_gamma   90.00
#
_symmetry.space_group_name_H-M   'P 1'
#
loop_
_entity.id
_entity.type
_entity.pdbx_description
1 polymer ?
#
loop_
_entity_poly.entity_id
_entity_poly.type
_entity_poly.pdbx_seq_one_letter_code
_entity_poly.pdbx_strand_id
1 'polypeptide(L)'
;MILILLGSYVGLVAQCPHVTAYTGASAVGNQSYNGQLGLSFSTNANITIDSLGAFDSGGDGFTSTITVGIVNGAGTTVVNPITFTSAQPGNLNGNFRMKSIVPVTLPAGNYTLVAVGFSATDQNGNANLGGFPTVVTNTGGGIITFGSSPYSATTTFGGLPASPYATVGGYHSGTFTFVSDLQPPVIVCPSDITMAADLDRCSAVVCFPVTATDNCAPYLPVTLPNHTYIGTYNGHTYFRSNLIPAGILSWEQANAASVSLGGHLLSVTDQNEQTFLNNN
;
A
#
# COMPACT_ATOMS: atom_id res chain seq x y z
N MET A 1 -21.57 -19.73 -24.16
CA MET A 1 -20.36 -19.81 -23.34
C MET A 1 -20.42 -18.63 -22.38
N ILE A 2 -20.72 -18.85 -21.09
CA ILE A 2 -20.78 -17.76 -20.10
C ILE A 2 -19.33 -17.34 -19.87
N LEU A 3 -18.94 -16.32 -20.62
CA LEU A 3 -17.64 -15.69 -20.56
C LEU A 3 -17.70 -14.76 -19.33
N ILE A 4 -17.15 -15.22 -18.21
CA ILE A 4 -16.87 -14.35 -17.06
C ILE A 4 -15.67 -13.50 -17.49
N LEU A 5 -15.93 -12.51 -18.34
CA LEU A 5 -15.09 -11.34 -18.34
C LEU A 5 -15.54 -10.53 -17.12
N LEU A 6 -14.58 -10.20 -16.27
CA LEU A 6 -14.80 -9.13 -15.30
C LEU A 6 -14.78 -7.85 -16.12
N GLY A 7 -15.98 -7.32 -16.40
CA GLY A 7 -16.13 -5.95 -16.84
C GLY A 7 -15.66 -5.09 -15.69
N SER A 8 -14.66 -4.26 -15.98
CA SER A 8 -14.63 -2.87 -15.56
C SER A 8 -14.85 -2.62 -14.05
N TYR A 9 -13.85 -2.12 -13.36
CA TYR A 9 -14.10 -1.36 -12.14
C TYR A 9 -14.98 -0.15 -12.52
N VAL A 10 -16.31 -0.23 -12.38
CA VAL A 10 -17.22 0.94 -12.47
C VAL A 10 -17.35 1.62 -11.10
N GLY A 11 -16.84 0.98 -10.05
CA GLY A 11 -16.35 1.70 -8.89
C GLY A 11 -14.89 2.05 -9.12
N LEU A 12 -14.60 3.31 -9.44
CA LEU A 12 -13.30 3.92 -9.12
C LEU A 12 -13.05 3.64 -7.63
N VAL A 13 -12.37 2.55 -7.30
CA VAL A 13 -11.70 2.50 -6.01
C VAL A 13 -10.50 3.40 -6.20
N ALA A 14 -10.67 4.65 -5.81
CA ALA A 14 -9.59 5.54 -5.50
C ALA A 14 -8.63 4.77 -4.60
N GLN A 15 -7.48 4.35 -5.14
CA GLN A 15 -6.42 3.83 -4.31
C GLN A 15 -5.45 4.97 -4.13
N CYS A 16 -5.55 5.60 -2.97
CA CYS A 16 -4.64 6.67 -2.62
C CYS A 16 -3.20 6.13 -2.74
N PRO A 17 -2.31 6.90 -3.40
CA PRO A 17 -1.00 6.39 -3.76
C PRO A 17 -0.29 5.90 -2.51
N HIS A 18 0.28 4.70 -2.61
CA HIS A 18 1.15 4.15 -1.59
C HIS A 18 2.45 4.95 -1.60
N VAL A 19 2.67 5.72 -0.55
CA VAL A 19 3.82 6.61 -0.43
C VAL A 19 4.86 5.99 0.48
N THR A 20 6.06 5.76 -0.04
CA THR A 20 7.23 5.43 0.79
C THR A 20 7.64 6.67 1.58
N ALA A 21 7.60 6.58 2.91
CA ALA A 21 7.84 7.70 3.80
C ALA A 21 9.22 8.31 3.66
N TYR A 22 10.25 7.50 3.42
CA TYR A 22 11.59 7.98 3.14
C TYR A 22 12.47 6.91 2.48
N THR A 23 13.40 7.34 1.65
CA THR A 23 14.31 6.49 0.87
C THR A 23 15.78 6.77 1.20
N GLY A 24 16.65 5.80 0.95
CA GLY A 24 18.08 5.92 1.20
C GLY A 24 18.67 6.85 0.16
N ALA A 25 19.56 7.75 0.59
CA ALA A 25 20.33 8.60 -0.31
C ALA A 25 21.68 7.96 -0.72
N SER A 26 21.97 6.76 -0.22
CA SER A 26 23.20 6.00 -0.45
C SER A 26 22.89 4.52 -0.35
N ALA A 27 23.50 3.73 -1.23
CA ALA A 27 23.27 2.30 -1.30
C ALA A 27 23.98 1.52 -0.19
N VAL A 28 25.17 1.95 0.22
CA VAL A 28 26.00 1.23 1.21
C VAL A 28 25.98 2.01 2.51
N GLY A 29 25.78 1.33 3.63
CA GLY A 29 25.87 1.89 4.97
C GLY A 29 27.30 2.24 5.37
N ASN A 30 27.46 2.89 6.53
CA ASN A 30 28.77 3.31 7.04
C ASN A 30 28.96 3.02 8.53
N GLN A 31 27.98 2.36 9.17
CA GLN A 31 28.00 2.12 10.59
C GLN A 31 27.55 0.69 10.92
N SER A 32 28.28 0.07 11.85
CA SER A 32 27.81 -1.10 12.60
C SER A 32 27.21 -0.63 13.92
N TYR A 33 25.89 -0.72 14.06
CA TYR A 33 25.21 -0.34 15.30
C TYR A 33 24.05 -1.27 15.62
N ASN A 34 24.22 -2.12 16.64
CA ASN A 34 23.21 -3.12 16.97
C ASN A 34 21.99 -2.57 17.74
N GLY A 35 22.14 -1.38 18.33
CA GLY A 35 21.08 -0.74 19.09
C GLY A 35 19.93 -0.21 18.23
N GLN A 36 18.92 0.32 18.90
CA GLN A 36 17.78 0.96 18.25
C GLN A 36 18.21 2.24 17.53
N LEU A 37 17.74 2.39 16.30
CA LEU A 37 17.79 3.60 15.51
C LEU A 37 16.36 3.98 15.14
N GLY A 38 16.01 5.25 15.26
CA GLY A 38 14.68 5.71 14.96
C GLY A 38 14.64 6.92 14.07
N LEU A 39 13.44 7.17 13.53
CA LEU A 39 13.06 8.43 12.90
C LEU A 39 11.70 8.85 13.45
N SER A 40 11.68 10.01 14.11
CA SER A 40 10.47 10.58 14.68
C SER A 40 9.66 11.21 13.56
N PHE A 41 8.33 11.12 13.64
CA PHE A 41 7.44 11.83 12.74
C PHE A 41 6.12 12.14 13.43
N SER A 42 5.42 13.16 12.94
CA SER A 42 4.05 13.47 13.35
C SER A 42 3.12 13.47 12.17
N THR A 43 1.88 13.05 12.40
CA THR A 43 0.79 13.07 11.42
C THR A 43 -0.25 14.10 11.84
N ASN A 44 -0.78 14.88 10.89
CA ASN A 44 -1.86 15.86 11.16
C ASN A 44 -3.26 15.32 10.85
N ALA A 45 -3.36 14.11 10.30
CA ALA A 45 -4.57 13.37 9.99
C ALA A 45 -4.30 11.86 10.05
N ASN A 46 -5.34 11.05 9.86
CA ASN A 46 -5.18 9.60 9.83
C ASN A 46 -4.34 9.17 8.63
N ILE A 47 -3.39 8.26 8.86
CA ILE A 47 -2.67 7.54 7.80
C ILE A 47 -2.82 6.04 8.03
N THR A 48 -2.78 5.26 6.96
CA THR A 48 -2.77 3.79 7.06
C THR A 48 -1.41 3.29 6.61
N ILE A 49 -0.70 2.61 7.50
CA ILE A 49 0.58 1.95 7.20
C ILE A 49 0.28 0.54 6.68
N ASP A 50 0.81 0.19 5.51
CA ASP A 50 0.59 -1.12 4.89
C ASP A 50 1.89 -1.92 4.68
N SER A 51 3.04 -1.28 4.86
CA SER A 51 4.35 -1.93 4.69
C SER A 51 5.38 -1.32 5.62
N LEU A 52 6.31 -2.16 6.09
CA LEU A 52 7.52 -1.75 6.79
C LEU A 52 8.75 -2.16 6.00
N GLY A 53 9.85 -1.46 6.25
CA GLY A 53 11.09 -1.63 5.53
C GLY A 53 12.33 -1.56 6.38
N ALA A 54 13.37 -2.30 6.00
CA ALA A 54 14.70 -2.25 6.61
C ALA A 54 15.76 -1.87 5.56
N PHE A 55 16.71 -1.02 5.93
CA PHE A 55 17.79 -0.58 5.05
C PHE A 55 18.71 -1.76 4.75
N ASP A 56 18.92 -2.01 3.47
CA ASP A 56 19.74 -3.11 2.95
C ASP A 56 20.98 -2.50 2.32
N SER A 57 22.07 -2.49 3.09
CA SER A 57 23.35 -1.90 2.69
C SER A 57 23.97 -2.70 1.55
N GLY A 58 23.90 -2.16 0.34
CA GLY A 58 24.37 -2.82 -0.88
C GLY A 58 23.27 -3.57 -1.63
N GLY A 59 22.08 -3.70 -1.06
CA GLY A 59 20.96 -4.40 -1.70
C GLY A 59 21.15 -5.91 -1.79
N ASP A 60 22.03 -6.48 -0.97
CA ASP A 60 22.45 -7.88 -1.01
C ASP A 60 21.67 -8.79 -0.03
N GLY A 61 20.75 -8.20 0.75
CA GLY A 61 19.88 -8.92 1.66
C GLY A 61 20.32 -8.71 3.11
N PHE A 62 20.17 -9.74 3.94
CA PHE A 62 20.56 -9.65 5.34
C PHE A 62 21.29 -10.91 5.80
N THR A 63 22.34 -10.73 6.60
CA THR A 63 22.98 -11.80 7.37
C THR A 63 22.44 -11.84 8.81
N SER A 64 22.24 -10.65 9.40
CA SER A 64 21.65 -10.44 10.73
C SER A 64 20.13 -10.34 10.63
N THR A 65 19.44 -10.45 11.77
CA THR A 65 17.99 -10.16 11.81
C THR A 65 17.78 -8.69 12.12
N ILE A 66 17.14 -7.96 11.21
CA ILE A 66 16.70 -6.58 11.45
C ILE A 66 15.23 -6.60 11.85
N THR A 67 14.88 -5.90 12.93
CA THR A 67 13.49 -5.76 13.38
C THR A 67 13.04 -4.33 13.23
N VAL A 68 11.88 -4.11 12.60
CA VAL A 68 11.33 -2.77 12.34
C VAL A 68 9.88 -2.71 12.79
N GLY A 69 9.49 -1.63 13.46
CA GLY A 69 8.11 -1.36 13.86
C GLY A 69 7.92 0.12 14.21
N ILE A 70 6.73 0.50 14.69
CA ILE A 70 6.42 1.89 15.04
C ILE A 70 5.84 1.97 16.46
N VAL A 71 6.35 2.91 17.24
CA VAL A 71 5.84 3.28 18.56
C VAL A 71 5.21 4.67 18.52
N ASN A 72 4.25 4.94 19.41
CA ASN A 72 3.71 6.28 19.61
C ASN A 72 4.62 7.15 20.50
N GLY A 73 4.25 8.40 20.72
CA GLY A 73 4.98 9.35 21.58
C GLY A 73 5.10 8.95 23.06
N ALA A 74 4.41 7.89 23.51
CA ALA A 74 4.57 7.31 24.85
C ALA A 74 5.48 6.05 24.84
N GLY A 75 5.98 5.63 23.67
CA GLY A 75 6.77 4.42 23.49
C GLY A 75 5.97 3.13 23.37
N THR A 76 4.64 3.21 23.32
CA THR A 76 3.77 2.04 23.09
C THR A 76 3.84 1.63 21.63
N THR A 77 4.04 0.35 21.36
CA THR A 77 3.95 -0.23 20.00
C THR A 77 2.56 0.00 19.42
N VAL A 78 2.50 0.66 18.26
CA VAL A 78 1.26 0.90 17.51
C VAL A 78 1.25 0.23 16.16
N VAL A 79 2.42 -0.04 15.56
CA VAL A 79 2.57 -0.98 14.44
C VAL A 79 3.48 -2.10 14.90
N ASN A 80 2.94 -3.33 14.90
CA ASN A 80 3.67 -4.51 15.36
C ASN A 80 4.99 -4.67 14.59
N PRO A 81 6.08 -5.01 15.29
CA PRO A 81 7.36 -5.18 14.63
C PRO A 81 7.34 -6.40 13.70
N ILE A 82 8.03 -6.29 12.57
CA ILE A 82 8.35 -7.41 11.69
C ILE A 82 9.86 -7.59 11.59
N THR A 83 10.28 -8.80 11.25
CA THR A 83 11.69 -9.16 11.09
C THR A 83 12.07 -9.33 9.63
N PHE A 84 13.30 -8.94 9.30
CA PHE A 84 13.96 -9.17 8.02
C PHE A 84 15.15 -10.08 8.27
N THR A 85 15.24 -11.18 7.55
CA THR A 85 16.25 -12.23 7.76
C THR A 85 16.84 -12.68 6.42
N SER A 86 17.94 -13.43 6.45
CA SER A 86 18.53 -14.03 5.24
C SER A 86 17.55 -14.90 4.46
N ALA A 87 16.69 -15.66 5.15
CA ALA A 87 15.69 -16.52 4.53
C ALA A 87 14.49 -15.74 3.98
N GLN A 88 14.18 -14.59 4.58
CA GLN A 88 13.03 -13.76 4.22
C GLN A 88 13.44 -12.29 4.25
N PRO A 89 14.25 -11.84 3.28
CA PRO A 89 14.77 -10.49 3.29
C PRO A 89 13.71 -9.48 2.88
N GLY A 90 12.66 -9.87 2.13
CA GLY A 90 11.69 -8.94 1.55
C GLY A 90 12.09 -8.44 0.15
N ASN A 91 11.23 -7.64 -0.46
CA ASN A 91 11.44 -7.13 -1.82
C ASN A 91 12.26 -5.85 -1.78
N LEU A 92 13.31 -5.75 -2.60
CA LEU A 92 14.12 -4.55 -2.65
C LEU A 92 13.35 -3.42 -3.36
N ASN A 93 13.23 -2.27 -2.69
CA ASN A 93 12.68 -1.03 -3.22
C ASN A 93 13.61 0.13 -2.81
N GLY A 94 14.29 0.73 -3.79
CA GLY A 94 15.39 1.65 -3.49
C GLY A 94 16.50 0.94 -2.72
N ASN A 95 16.88 1.47 -1.55
CA ASN A 95 17.89 0.86 -0.67
C ASN A 95 17.28 0.15 0.54
N PHE A 96 16.00 -0.19 0.47
CA PHE A 96 15.32 -0.86 1.56
C PHE A 96 14.66 -2.14 1.07
N ARG A 97 14.62 -3.15 1.94
CA ARG A 97 13.80 -4.33 1.74
C ARG A 97 12.44 -4.12 2.39
N MET A 98 11.37 -4.20 1.60
CA MET A 98 9.99 -4.03 2.02
C MET A 98 9.31 -5.36 2.31
N LYS A 99 8.41 -5.35 3.30
CA LYS A 99 7.40 -6.39 3.51
C LYS A 99 6.06 -5.73 3.82
N SER A 100 5.01 -6.23 3.18
CA SER A 100 3.64 -5.85 3.50
C SER A 100 3.26 -6.37 4.89
N ILE A 101 2.41 -5.60 5.56
CA ILE A 101 1.80 -5.94 6.85
C ILE A 101 0.28 -5.93 6.70
N VAL A 102 -0.42 -6.47 7.70
CA VAL A 102 -1.84 -6.16 7.87
C VAL A 102 -1.94 -4.65 8.09
N PRO A 103 -2.73 -3.91 7.28
CA PRO A 103 -2.77 -2.46 7.38
C PRO A 103 -3.14 -1.96 8.79
N VAL A 104 -2.44 -0.93 9.25
CA VAL A 104 -2.67 -0.30 10.55
C VAL A 104 -2.92 1.18 10.38
N THR A 105 -4.08 1.65 10.83
CA THR A 105 -4.40 3.08 10.83
C THR A 105 -3.80 3.76 12.06
N LEU A 106 -2.99 4.77 11.81
CA LEU A 106 -2.46 5.69 12.81
C LEU A 106 -3.28 6.98 12.78
N PRO A 107 -3.91 7.39 13.89
CA PRO A 107 -4.52 8.71 14.00
C PRO A 107 -3.52 9.86 13.85
N ALA A 108 -4.02 11.10 13.86
CA ALA A 108 -3.15 12.26 14.06
C ALA A 108 -2.38 12.13 15.39
N GLY A 109 -1.06 12.29 15.37
CA GLY A 109 -0.24 12.08 16.56
C GLY A 109 1.26 12.09 16.30
N ASN A 110 2.02 11.78 17.36
CA ASN A 110 3.47 11.66 17.32
C ASN A 110 3.89 10.19 17.37
N TYR A 111 4.84 9.84 16.51
CA TYR A 111 5.29 8.48 16.28
C TYR A 111 6.79 8.42 16.08
N THR A 112 7.35 7.24 16.24
CA THR A 112 8.75 6.95 15.91
C THR A 112 8.81 5.58 15.26
N LEU A 113 9.31 5.55 14.02
CA LEU A 113 9.75 4.28 13.45
C LEU A 113 11.02 3.87 14.20
N VAL A 114 11.10 2.62 14.63
CA VAL A 114 12.26 2.05 15.31
C VAL A 114 12.73 0.82 14.55
N ALA A 115 14.01 0.80 14.21
CA ALA A 115 14.72 -0.33 13.63
C ALA A 115 15.89 -0.73 14.53
N VAL A 116 16.16 -2.02 14.65
CA VAL A 116 17.21 -2.57 15.54
C VAL A 116 17.82 -3.83 14.92
N GLY A 117 19.08 -4.12 15.24
CA GLY A 117 19.75 -5.34 14.83
C GLY A 117 20.83 -5.19 13.75
N PHE A 118 21.20 -3.96 13.36
CA PHE A 118 22.28 -3.73 12.40
C PHE A 118 23.64 -4.21 12.95
N SER A 119 24.58 -4.47 12.06
CA SER A 119 25.86 -5.09 12.41
C SER A 119 26.96 -4.70 11.43
N ALA A 120 28.13 -5.33 11.53
CA ALA A 120 29.24 -5.09 10.59
C ALA A 120 28.96 -5.66 9.20
N THR A 121 28.13 -6.70 9.09
CA THR A 121 27.72 -7.31 7.82
C THR A 121 26.47 -6.65 7.26
N ASP A 122 25.64 -6.05 8.13
CA ASP A 122 24.38 -5.41 7.76
C ASP A 122 24.42 -3.99 8.31
N GLN A 123 25.17 -3.12 7.65
CA GLN A 123 25.44 -1.77 8.15
C GLN A 123 24.23 -0.85 8.01
N ASN A 124 23.99 -0.03 9.02
CA ASN A 124 23.10 1.13 8.88
C ASN A 124 23.87 2.32 8.26
N GLY A 125 23.13 3.31 7.78
CA GLY A 125 23.68 4.62 7.45
C GLY A 125 23.63 5.56 8.65
N ASN A 126 24.62 6.43 8.80
CA ASN A 126 24.70 7.43 9.86
C ASN A 126 25.34 8.73 9.35
N ALA A 127 24.52 9.77 9.25
CA ALA A 127 24.91 11.09 8.76
C ALA A 127 25.96 11.80 9.63
N ASN A 128 26.10 11.42 10.91
CA ASN A 128 27.12 11.97 11.79
C ASN A 128 28.53 11.40 11.51
N LEU A 129 28.65 10.38 10.66
CA LEU A 129 29.92 9.73 10.35
C LEU A 129 30.32 10.03 8.89
N GLY A 130 31.40 10.77 8.71
CA GLY A 130 32.03 10.97 7.39
C GLY A 130 31.17 11.72 6.37
N GLY A 131 30.19 12.52 6.81
CA GLY A 131 29.33 13.30 5.90
C GLY A 131 28.36 12.44 5.08
N PHE A 132 28.00 11.26 5.58
CA PHE A 132 27.01 10.39 4.96
C PHE A 132 25.68 11.13 4.76
N PRO A 133 24.99 10.96 3.62
CA PRO A 133 23.78 11.71 3.35
C PRO A 133 22.65 11.29 4.29
N THR A 134 21.75 12.23 4.60
CA THR A 134 20.49 11.89 5.29
C THR A 134 19.54 11.19 4.32
N VAL A 135 18.55 10.45 4.86
CA VAL A 135 17.47 9.90 4.02
C VAL A 135 16.70 11.02 3.31
N VAL A 136 16.11 10.69 2.16
CA VAL A 136 15.19 11.59 1.45
C VAL A 136 13.78 11.34 1.96
N THR A 137 13.21 12.31 2.65
CA THR A 137 11.87 12.21 3.25
C THR A 137 10.76 12.60 2.28
N ASN A 138 9.62 11.92 2.37
CA ASN A 138 8.41 12.24 1.64
C ASN A 138 7.28 12.59 2.62
N THR A 139 6.89 13.87 2.64
CA THR A 139 5.89 14.39 3.58
C THR A 139 4.46 13.99 3.23
N GLY A 140 4.23 13.28 2.11
CA GLY A 140 2.89 12.91 1.65
C GLY A 140 1.99 14.14 1.44
N GLY A 141 2.53 15.18 0.81
CA GLY A 141 1.81 16.45 0.65
C GLY A 141 1.67 17.27 1.94
N GLY A 142 2.51 16.99 2.96
CA GLY A 142 2.50 17.69 4.25
C GLY A 142 1.69 16.98 5.35
N ILE A 143 1.15 15.80 5.08
CA ILE A 143 0.46 15.00 6.10
C ILE A 143 1.43 14.46 7.17
N ILE A 144 2.67 14.18 6.77
CA ILE A 144 3.76 13.78 7.66
C ILE A 144 4.75 14.93 7.80
N THR A 145 5.11 15.23 9.05
CA THR A 145 6.28 16.06 9.40
C THR A 145 7.33 15.19 10.06
N PHE A 146 8.54 15.13 9.51
CA PHE A 146 9.65 14.36 10.08
C PHE A 146 10.42 15.19 11.11
N GLY A 147 10.84 14.52 12.19
CA GLY A 147 11.58 15.10 13.29
C GLY A 147 12.94 14.42 13.51
N SER A 148 13.40 14.42 14.76
CA SER A 148 14.70 13.88 15.17
C SER A 148 14.87 12.39 14.86
N SER A 149 16.11 11.94 14.79
CA SER A 149 16.48 10.53 14.62
C SER A 149 17.00 9.95 15.93
N PRO A 150 16.16 9.54 16.90
CA PRO A 150 16.66 9.09 18.20
C PRO A 150 17.35 7.72 18.08
N TYR A 151 18.24 7.40 19.03
CA TYR A 151 18.92 6.11 19.12
C TYR A 151 19.02 5.62 20.57
N SER A 152 19.34 4.34 20.75
CA SER A 152 19.55 3.73 22.07
C SER A 152 20.42 2.49 21.94
N ALA A 153 21.22 2.20 22.96
CA ALA A 153 22.00 0.96 23.03
C ALA A 153 21.14 -0.30 23.26
N THR A 154 19.82 -0.15 23.40
CA THR A 154 18.89 -1.28 23.53
C THR A 154 18.89 -2.11 22.24
N THR A 155 19.10 -3.42 22.36
CA THR A 155 19.26 -4.33 21.21
C THR A 155 17.98 -5.10 20.83
N THR A 156 16.88 -4.79 21.49
CA THR A 156 15.55 -5.34 21.21
C THR A 156 14.60 -4.23 20.75
N PHE A 157 13.58 -4.59 19.98
CA PHE A 157 12.53 -3.63 19.61
C PHE A 157 11.65 -3.27 20.82
N GLY A 158 11.17 -2.02 20.86
CA GLY A 158 10.17 -1.55 21.83
C GLY A 158 10.60 -0.29 22.59
N GLY A 159 9.62 0.53 22.99
CA GLY A 159 9.89 1.81 23.64
C GLY A 159 10.44 2.87 22.68
N LEU A 160 10.60 4.09 23.19
CA LEU A 160 11.29 5.17 22.48
C LEU A 160 12.81 5.01 22.65
N PRO A 161 13.61 5.13 21.58
CA PRO A 161 15.05 5.25 21.73
C PRO A 161 15.39 6.51 22.55
N ALA A 162 16.18 6.36 23.60
CA ALA A 162 16.32 7.37 24.66
C ALA A 162 17.20 8.57 24.31
N SER A 163 18.10 8.44 23.34
CA SER A 163 19.07 9.49 22.98
C SER A 163 18.63 10.24 21.73
N PRO A 164 18.31 11.54 21.81
CA PRO A 164 17.93 12.31 20.62
C PRO A 164 19.14 12.61 19.74
N TYR A 165 18.93 12.61 18.42
CA TYR A 165 19.83 13.23 17.46
C TYR A 165 18.99 14.14 16.56
N ALA A 166 19.26 15.46 16.61
CA ALA A 166 18.37 16.47 16.05
C ALA A 166 18.23 16.41 14.52
N THR A 167 19.19 15.79 13.84
CA THR A 167 19.16 15.62 12.38
C THR A 167 17.96 14.78 11.96
N VAL A 168 17.12 15.35 11.10
CA VAL A 168 16.04 14.64 10.44
C VAL A 168 16.65 13.65 9.46
N GLY A 169 16.23 12.38 9.55
CA GLY A 169 16.73 11.35 8.65
C GLY A 169 18.21 11.03 8.81
N GLY A 170 18.74 11.23 10.03
CA GLY A 170 20.15 11.05 10.37
C GLY A 170 20.64 9.60 10.29
N TYR A 171 19.73 8.63 10.23
CA TYR A 171 20.06 7.22 10.07
C TYR A 171 19.32 6.60 8.89
N HIS A 172 20.03 5.84 8.04
CA HIS A 172 19.38 4.87 7.16
C HIS A 172 19.15 3.61 7.98
N SER A 173 17.91 3.38 8.40
CA SER A 173 17.57 2.31 9.35
C SER A 173 16.32 1.54 8.90
N GLY A 174 15.12 2.01 9.23
CA GLY A 174 13.88 1.47 8.66
C GLY A 174 13.23 2.42 7.65
N THR A 175 12.08 2.07 7.11
CA THR A 175 11.13 2.95 6.42
C THR A 175 9.74 2.31 6.47
N PHE A 176 8.73 2.98 5.93
CA PHE A 176 7.38 2.45 5.82
C PHE A 176 6.68 3.00 4.58
N THR A 177 5.65 2.29 4.13
CA THR A 177 4.71 2.77 3.13
C THR A 177 3.40 3.10 3.81
N PHE A 178 2.84 4.26 3.46
CA PHE A 178 1.56 4.69 3.97
C PHE A 178 0.65 5.16 2.86
N VAL A 179 -0.63 5.13 3.16
CA VAL A 179 -1.71 5.68 2.36
C VAL A 179 -2.40 6.75 3.20
N SER A 180 -2.66 7.89 2.59
CA SER A 180 -3.52 8.92 3.17
C SER A 180 -4.68 9.19 2.24
N ASP A 181 -5.88 8.90 2.72
CA ASP A 181 -7.11 9.41 2.14
C ASP A 181 -7.59 10.57 3.02
N LEU A 182 -7.54 11.78 2.48
CA LEU A 182 -7.99 13.01 3.16
C LEU A 182 -9.32 13.53 2.61
N GLN A 183 -9.90 12.87 1.60
CA GLN A 183 -11.15 13.33 0.98
C GLN A 183 -12.12 12.15 0.84
N PRO A 184 -13.26 12.18 1.54
CA PRO A 184 -14.24 11.13 1.37
C PRO A 184 -14.68 11.04 -0.11
N PRO A 185 -14.99 9.83 -0.61
CA PRO A 185 -15.50 9.68 -1.95
C PRO A 185 -16.81 10.45 -2.11
N VAL A 186 -16.96 11.13 -3.24
CA VAL A 186 -18.19 11.82 -3.62
C VAL A 186 -19.04 10.85 -4.42
N ILE A 187 -20.20 10.49 -3.86
CA ILE A 187 -21.23 9.68 -4.53
C ILE A 187 -22.30 10.62 -5.07
N VAL A 188 -22.53 10.59 -6.39
CA VAL A 188 -23.63 11.29 -7.05
C VAL A 188 -24.68 10.26 -7.46
N CYS A 189 -25.83 10.32 -6.79
CA CYS A 189 -27.01 9.54 -7.15
C CYS A 189 -27.93 10.36 -8.06
N PRO A 190 -28.68 9.73 -8.99
CA PRO A 190 -29.75 10.39 -9.72
C PRO A 190 -30.91 10.70 -8.77
N SER A 191 -31.80 11.61 -9.17
CA SER A 191 -33.06 11.85 -8.45
C SER A 191 -33.91 10.58 -8.39
N ASP A 192 -34.81 10.52 -7.41
CA ASP A 192 -35.77 9.41 -7.27
C ASP A 192 -36.47 9.12 -8.61
N ILE A 193 -36.51 7.84 -8.98
CA ILE A 193 -37.13 7.38 -10.22
C ILE A 193 -38.42 6.65 -9.86
N THR A 194 -39.55 7.21 -10.30
CA THR A 194 -40.84 6.51 -10.26
C THR A 194 -41.12 5.86 -11.61
N MET A 195 -41.26 4.53 -11.61
CA MET A 195 -41.56 3.74 -12.80
C MET A 195 -42.73 2.79 -12.53
N ALA A 196 -43.63 2.63 -13.49
CA ALA A 196 -44.71 1.66 -13.42
C ALA A 196 -44.13 0.23 -13.54
N ALA A 197 -44.78 -0.74 -12.89
CA ALA A 197 -44.43 -2.15 -13.08
C ALA A 197 -44.65 -2.57 -14.54
N ASP A 198 -43.83 -3.51 -15.02
CA ASP A 198 -44.00 -4.07 -16.36
C ASP A 198 -45.36 -4.79 -16.45
N LEU A 199 -45.93 -4.86 -17.67
CA LEU A 199 -47.21 -5.56 -17.89
C LEU A 199 -47.12 -7.01 -17.37
N ASP A 200 -48.14 -7.43 -16.62
CA ASP A 200 -48.23 -8.74 -15.95
C ASP A 200 -47.11 -9.06 -14.93
N ARG A 201 -46.38 -8.06 -14.43
CA ARG A 201 -45.38 -8.20 -13.35
C ARG A 201 -45.68 -7.26 -12.18
N CYS A 202 -45.26 -7.64 -10.97
CA CYS A 202 -45.33 -6.78 -9.77
C CYS A 202 -44.03 -5.97 -9.53
N SER A 203 -43.16 -5.91 -10.53
CA SER A 203 -41.82 -5.31 -10.45
C SER A 203 -41.45 -4.66 -11.78
N ALA A 204 -40.59 -3.64 -11.73
CA ALA A 204 -39.99 -3.01 -12.90
C ALA A 204 -38.47 -3.04 -12.77
N VAL A 205 -37.74 -3.23 -13.86
CA VAL A 205 -36.27 -3.10 -13.87
C VAL A 205 -35.92 -1.65 -14.17
N VAL A 206 -35.24 -0.98 -13.24
CA VAL A 206 -34.82 0.41 -13.39
C VAL A 206 -33.30 0.48 -13.51
N CYS A 207 -32.82 1.03 -14.62
CA CYS A 207 -31.41 1.36 -14.81
C CYS A 207 -31.18 2.82 -14.41
N PHE A 208 -30.22 3.06 -13.52
CA PHE A 208 -29.88 4.41 -13.07
C PHE A 208 -28.35 4.58 -12.97
N PRO A 209 -27.80 5.70 -13.45
CA PRO A 209 -26.37 5.95 -13.35
C PRO A 209 -26.03 6.40 -11.93
N VAL A 210 -25.07 5.75 -11.30
CA VAL A 210 -24.40 6.25 -10.08
C VAL A 210 -22.97 6.53 -10.46
N THR A 211 -22.45 7.69 -10.08
CA THR A 211 -21.01 7.96 -10.17
C THR A 211 -20.44 8.08 -8.77
N ALA A 212 -19.32 7.42 -8.56
CA ALA A 212 -18.47 7.62 -7.39
C ALA A 212 -17.13 8.17 -7.90
N THR A 213 -16.75 9.34 -7.40
CA THR A 213 -15.45 9.95 -7.70
C THR A 213 -14.72 10.22 -6.41
N ASP A 214 -13.41 10.12 -6.44
CA ASP A 214 -12.56 10.36 -5.29
C ASP A 214 -11.22 10.89 -5.84
N ASN A 215 -10.45 11.59 -5.02
CA ASN A 215 -9.27 12.34 -5.43
C ASN A 215 -8.02 11.46 -5.61
N CYS A 216 -8.13 10.18 -5.32
CA CYS A 216 -7.05 9.24 -5.49
C CYS A 216 -7.02 8.65 -6.89
N ALA A 217 -5.81 8.44 -7.41
CA ALA A 217 -5.64 7.96 -8.78
C ALA A 217 -6.32 6.57 -8.93
N PRO A 218 -7.01 6.32 -10.05
CA PRO A 218 -7.58 5.01 -10.33
C PRO A 218 -6.47 3.97 -10.34
N TYR A 219 -6.56 2.97 -9.47
CA TYR A 219 -5.71 1.78 -9.58
C TYR A 219 -6.36 0.79 -10.53
N LEU A 220 -5.64 0.49 -11.61
CA LEU A 220 -6.01 -0.52 -12.58
C LEU A 220 -5.15 -1.77 -12.32
N PRO A 221 -5.67 -2.80 -11.62
CA PRO A 221 -4.90 -4.00 -11.36
C PRO A 221 -4.54 -4.69 -12.67
N VAL A 222 -3.27 -5.05 -12.85
CA VAL A 222 -2.82 -5.89 -13.99
C VAL A 222 -2.65 -7.36 -13.61
N THR A 223 -2.86 -7.67 -12.33
CA THR A 223 -2.81 -9.03 -11.79
C THR A 223 -4.03 -9.28 -10.91
N LEU A 224 -4.63 -10.46 -11.07
CA LEU A 224 -5.76 -10.90 -10.26
C LEU A 224 -5.64 -12.43 -10.07
N PRO A 225 -5.65 -12.94 -8.82
CA PRO A 225 -5.50 -14.37 -8.56
C PRO A 225 -6.55 -15.20 -9.32
N ASN A 226 -6.13 -16.31 -9.94
CA ASN A 226 -6.98 -17.19 -10.76
C ASN A 226 -7.65 -16.51 -11.97
N HIS A 227 -7.05 -15.44 -12.48
CA HIS A 227 -7.52 -14.75 -13.67
C HIS A 227 -6.37 -14.47 -14.64
N THR A 228 -6.70 -14.41 -15.93
CA THR A 228 -5.81 -14.00 -17.01
C THR A 228 -6.12 -12.57 -17.39
N TYR A 229 -5.12 -11.69 -17.38
CA TYR A 229 -5.26 -10.30 -17.84
C TYR A 229 -5.39 -10.27 -19.36
N ILE A 230 -6.45 -9.61 -19.87
CA ILE A 230 -6.71 -9.44 -21.30
C ILE A 230 -6.14 -8.10 -21.78
N GLY A 231 -6.29 -7.04 -20.98
CA GLY A 231 -5.79 -5.72 -21.33
C GLY A 231 -6.60 -4.59 -20.67
N THR A 232 -6.29 -3.35 -21.06
CA THR A 232 -7.02 -2.16 -20.62
C THR A 232 -7.58 -1.41 -21.83
N TYR A 233 -8.87 -1.08 -21.79
CA TYR A 233 -9.58 -0.35 -22.84
C TYR A 233 -10.53 0.67 -22.21
N ASN A 234 -10.45 1.94 -22.64
CA ASN A 234 -11.25 3.06 -22.11
C ASN A 234 -11.25 3.19 -20.57
N GLY A 235 -10.09 2.97 -19.94
CA GLY A 235 -9.96 3.06 -18.48
C GLY A 235 -10.55 1.86 -17.73
N HIS A 236 -10.93 0.81 -18.43
CA HIS A 236 -11.36 -0.46 -17.84
C HIS A 236 -10.31 -1.54 -18.06
N THR A 237 -10.04 -2.31 -17.02
CA THR A 237 -9.15 -3.47 -17.07
C THR A 237 -9.99 -4.75 -17.13
N TYR A 238 -9.65 -5.61 -18.08
CA TYR A 238 -10.40 -6.82 -18.38
C TYR A 238 -9.61 -8.06 -17.98
N PHE A 239 -10.28 -8.96 -17.28
CA PHE A 239 -9.75 -10.24 -16.86
C PHE A 239 -10.66 -11.38 -17.30
N ARG A 240 -10.06 -12.49 -17.70
CA ARG A 240 -10.74 -13.77 -17.91
C ARG A 240 -10.57 -14.64 -16.68
N SER A 241 -11.65 -15.21 -16.14
CA SER A 241 -11.53 -16.20 -15.07
C SER A 241 -10.85 -17.49 -15.58
N ASN A 242 -9.91 -18.03 -14.80
CA ASN A 242 -9.24 -19.30 -15.08
C ASN A 242 -9.96 -20.50 -14.45
N LEU A 243 -11.16 -20.30 -13.89
CA LEU A 243 -11.97 -21.39 -13.36
C LEU A 243 -12.44 -22.31 -14.51
N ILE A 244 -12.09 -23.59 -14.42
CA ILE A 244 -12.44 -24.63 -15.40
C ILE A 244 -13.19 -25.76 -14.67
N PRO A 245 -14.24 -26.34 -15.28
CA PRO A 245 -14.82 -25.98 -16.58
C PRO A 245 -15.62 -24.66 -16.59
N ALA A 246 -15.56 -23.98 -17.75
CA ALA A 246 -16.38 -22.80 -18.03
C ALA A 246 -17.87 -23.16 -17.89
N GLY A 247 -18.62 -22.41 -17.08
CA GLY A 247 -20.04 -22.66 -16.81
C GLY A 247 -20.37 -23.37 -15.50
N ILE A 248 -19.39 -23.56 -14.60
CA ILE A 248 -19.67 -24.02 -13.22
C ILE A 248 -20.45 -22.99 -12.40
N LEU A 249 -20.19 -21.71 -12.62
CA LEU A 249 -20.90 -20.63 -11.92
C LEU A 249 -22.13 -20.22 -12.72
N SER A 250 -23.27 -20.20 -12.05
CA SER A 250 -24.43 -19.42 -12.51
C SER A 250 -24.06 -17.96 -12.69
N TRP A 251 -24.86 -17.21 -13.45
CA TRP A 251 -24.66 -15.78 -13.62
C TRP A 251 -24.59 -15.06 -12.26
N GLU A 252 -25.45 -15.45 -11.31
CA GLU A 252 -25.54 -14.86 -9.98
C GLU A 252 -24.26 -15.12 -9.17
N GLN A 253 -23.74 -16.35 -9.21
CA GLN A 253 -22.48 -16.69 -8.54
C GLN A 253 -21.29 -15.99 -9.19
N ALA A 254 -21.28 -15.87 -10.51
CA ALA A 254 -20.25 -15.16 -11.24
C ALA A 254 -20.30 -13.65 -10.93
N ASN A 255 -21.49 -13.07 -10.86
CA ASN A 255 -21.69 -11.67 -10.49
C ASN A 255 -21.27 -11.41 -9.04
N ALA A 256 -21.67 -12.28 -8.10
CA ALA A 256 -21.26 -12.18 -6.71
C ALA A 256 -19.74 -12.31 -6.55
N ALA A 257 -19.10 -13.24 -7.27
CA ALA A 257 -17.65 -13.37 -7.29
C ALA A 257 -16.98 -12.10 -7.86
N SER A 258 -17.54 -11.52 -8.92
CA SER A 258 -17.05 -10.29 -9.54
C SER A 258 -17.10 -9.11 -8.58
N VAL A 259 -18.26 -8.92 -7.93
CA VAL A 259 -18.48 -7.88 -6.94
C VAL A 259 -17.56 -8.06 -5.73
N SER A 260 -17.31 -9.29 -5.28
CA SER A 260 -16.39 -9.57 -4.16
C SER A 260 -14.94 -9.20 -4.45
N LEU A 261 -14.57 -9.10 -5.73
CA LEU A 261 -13.25 -8.67 -6.20
C LEU A 261 -13.22 -7.18 -6.59
N GLY A 262 -14.30 -6.43 -6.33
CA GLY A 262 -14.40 -5.00 -6.65
C GLY A 262 -14.75 -4.69 -8.12
N GLY A 263 -15.06 -5.69 -8.94
CA GLY A 263 -15.47 -5.54 -10.34
C GLY A 263 -16.95 -5.88 -10.58
N HIS A 264 -17.32 -6.03 -11.85
CA HIS A 264 -18.62 -6.61 -12.24
C HIS A 264 -18.43 -7.55 -13.44
N LEU A 265 -19.50 -8.23 -13.86
CA LEU A 265 -19.46 -9.01 -15.11
C LEU A 265 -19.44 -8.08 -16.31
N LEU A 266 -18.81 -8.52 -17.40
CA LEU A 266 -18.69 -7.76 -18.64
C LEU A 266 -20.02 -7.23 -19.16
N SER A 267 -20.06 -5.92 -19.33
CA SER A 267 -20.97 -5.25 -20.24
C SER A 267 -20.19 -4.77 -21.45
N VAL A 268 -20.50 -5.27 -22.64
CA VAL A 268 -19.97 -4.73 -23.89
C VAL A 268 -20.86 -3.58 -24.33
N THR A 269 -20.30 -2.38 -24.40
CA THR A 269 -21.02 -1.14 -24.65
C THR A 269 -20.86 -0.63 -26.09
N ASP A 270 -19.82 -1.06 -26.80
CA ASP A 270 -19.62 -0.72 -28.21
C ASP A 270 -18.86 -1.81 -29.02
N GLN A 271 -18.84 -1.63 -30.34
CA GLN A 271 -18.21 -2.57 -31.28
C GLN A 271 -16.67 -2.59 -31.18
N ASN A 272 -16.05 -1.49 -30.76
CA ASN A 272 -14.59 -1.41 -30.62
C ASN A 272 -14.13 -2.17 -29.38
N GLU A 273 -14.88 -2.06 -28.27
CA GLU A 273 -14.71 -2.85 -27.06
C GLU A 273 -14.83 -4.34 -27.38
N GLN A 274 -15.87 -4.74 -28.12
CA GLN A 274 -16.03 -6.13 -28.56
C GLN A 274 -14.84 -6.63 -29.40
N THR A 275 -14.33 -5.77 -30.29
CA THR A 275 -13.19 -6.11 -31.16
C THR A 275 -11.91 -6.25 -30.35
N PHE A 276 -11.68 -5.37 -29.39
CA PHE A 276 -10.56 -5.44 -28.45
C PHE A 276 -10.57 -6.77 -27.67
N LEU A 277 -11.72 -7.16 -27.14
CA LEU A 277 -11.90 -8.40 -26.37
C LEU A 277 -11.73 -9.69 -27.17
N ASN A 278 -11.99 -9.65 -28.48
CA ASN A 278 -11.83 -10.82 -29.35
C ASN A 278 -10.39 -11.01 -29.83
N ASN A 279 -9.59 -9.95 -29.83
CA ASN A 279 -8.23 -9.93 -30.35
C ASN A 279 -7.16 -10.15 -29.27
N ASN A 280 -7.56 -10.23 -27.99
CA ASN A 280 -6.70 -10.45 -26.83
C ASN A 280 -7.23 -11.62 -26.00
#